data_AF-A0A1F7VEC0-F1
#
_entry.id   AF-A0A1F7VEC0-F1
#
_cell.length_a   1.000
_cell.length_b   1.000
_cell.length_c   1.000
_cell.angle_alpha   90.00
_cell.angle_beta   90.00
_cell.angle_gamma   90.00
#
_symmetry.space_group_name_H-M   'P 1'
#
loop_
_entity.id
_entity.type
_entity.pdbx_description
1 polymer ?
#
loop_
_entity_poly.entity_id
_entity_poly.type
_entity_poly.pdbx_seq_one_letter_code
_entity_poly.pdbx_strand_id
1 'polypeptide(L)'
;MDLYIISRKIHRIAALIIAVFILLMAGTGVTLKYNAFVAVNLPSINLGLMRYLHNNLSPWFAIALTTMMMSGLIMYFYPLVRRKKIQDTTASTISNNDQP
;
A
#
# COMPACT_ATOMS: atom_id res chain seq x y z
N MET A 1 16.06 14.65 -13.23
CA MET A 1 15.42 14.93 -11.92
C MET A 1 14.40 13.85 -11.61
N ASP A 2 14.75 12.93 -10.72
CA ASP A 2 13.93 12.42 -9.61
C ASP A 2 12.49 11.92 -9.79
N LEU A 3 12.03 11.51 -10.98
CA LEU A 3 10.73 10.80 -11.13
C LEU A 3 10.62 9.58 -10.18
N TYR A 4 11.72 8.88 -9.95
CA TYR A 4 11.78 7.73 -9.05
C TYR A 4 11.56 8.11 -7.57
N ILE A 5 12.11 9.26 -7.15
CA ILE A 5 11.98 9.73 -5.76
C ILE A 5 10.56 10.26 -5.52
N ILE A 6 9.97 10.93 -6.51
CA ILE A 6 8.58 11.40 -6.47
C ILE A 6 7.62 10.20 -6.36
N SER A 7 7.80 9.17 -7.18
CA SER A 7 6.99 7.96 -7.15
C SER A 7 7.05 7.25 -5.79
N ARG A 8 8.25 7.18 -5.18
CA ARG A 8 8.44 6.64 -3.82
C ARG A 8 7.73 7.45 -2.74
N LYS A 9 7.74 8.79 -2.82
CA LYS A 9 7.04 9.66 -1.87
C LYS A 9 5.53 9.50 -1.97
N ILE A 10 4.99 9.46 -3.20
CA ILE A 10 3.55 9.28 -3.45
C ILE A 10 3.07 7.92 -2.94
N HIS A 11 3.83 6.84 -3.20
CA HIS A 11 3.53 5.52 -2.65
C HIS A 11 3.47 5.53 -1.12
N ARG A 12 4.42 6.20 -0.46
CA ARG A 12 4.47 6.28 1.01
C ARG A 12 3.30 7.08 1.59
N ILE A 13 2.84 8.13 0.91
CA ILE A 13 1.66 8.92 1.31
C ILE A 13 0.39 8.10 1.08
N ALA A 14 0.26 7.43 -0.06
CA ALA A 14 -0.87 6.54 -0.35
C ALA A 14 -0.97 5.40 0.69
N ALA A 15 0.17 4.83 1.09
CA ALA A 15 0.26 3.83 2.15
C ALA A 15 -0.26 4.35 3.49
N LEU A 16 0.09 5.59 3.85
CA LEU A 16 -0.37 6.23 5.08
C LEU A 16 -1.88 6.46 5.06
N ILE A 17 -2.42 6.94 3.94
CA ILE A 17 -3.88 7.11 3.75
C ILE A 17 -4.58 5.75 3.93
N ILE A 18 -4.10 4.71 3.25
CA ILE A 18 -4.67 3.36 3.36
C ILE A 18 -4.56 2.83 4.79
N ALA A 19 -3.48 3.09 5.52
CA ALA A 19 -3.34 2.68 6.91
C ALA A 19 -4.43 3.28 7.82
N VAL A 20 -4.85 4.53 7.57
CA VAL A 20 -5.99 5.14 8.28
C VAL A 20 -7.30 4.43 7.92
N PHE A 21 -7.51 4.10 6.64
CA PHE A 21 -8.67 3.32 6.21
C PHE A 21 -8.69 1.91 6.83
N ILE A 22 -7.54 1.25 7.00
CA ILE A 22 -7.42 -0.03 7.71
C ILE A 22 -7.92 0.11 9.13
N LEU A 23 -7.46 1.14 9.85
CA LEU A 23 -7.88 1.39 11.24
C LEU A 23 -9.40 1.60 11.34
N LEU A 24 -10.00 2.36 10.42
CA LEU A 24 -11.45 2.57 10.37
C LEU A 24 -12.23 1.29 10.04
N MET A 25 -11.76 0.49 9.07
CA MET A 25 -12.38 -0.79 8.70
C MET A 25 -12.25 -1.84 9.80
N ALA A 26 -11.09 -1.88 10.47
CA ALA A 26 -10.86 -2.73 11.62
C ALA A 26 -11.76 -2.32 12.79
N GLY A 27 -11.86 -1.02 13.09
CA GLY A 27 -12.73 -0.48 14.14
C GLY A 27 -14.20 -0.84 13.89
N THR A 28 -14.71 -0.52 12.71
CA THR A 28 -16.11 -0.84 12.33
C THR A 28 -16.39 -2.36 12.35
N GLY A 29 -15.44 -3.20 11.93
CA GLY A 29 -15.56 -4.65 11.98
C GLY A 29 -15.56 -5.21 13.41
N VAL A 30 -14.70 -4.68 14.28
CA VAL A 30 -14.65 -5.05 15.71
C VAL A 30 -15.93 -4.62 16.41
N THR A 31 -16.46 -3.44 16.12
CA THR A 31 -17.75 -2.96 16.64
C THR A 31 -18.91 -3.88 16.25
N LEU A 32 -18.93 -4.40 15.01
CA LEU A 32 -19.92 -5.37 14.59
C LEU A 32 -19.78 -6.72 15.32
N LYS A 33 -18.54 -7.20 15.51
CA LYS A 33 -18.25 -8.48 16.16
C LYS A 33 -18.56 -8.47 17.66
N TYR A 34 -18.26 -7.37 18.33
CA TYR A 34 -18.50 -7.18 19.77
C TYR A 34 -19.71 -6.28 20.05
N ASN A 35 -20.75 -6.39 19.22
CA ASN A 35 -21.99 -5.62 19.34
C ASN A 35 -22.54 -5.60 20.77
N ALA A 36 -22.56 -6.74 21.47
CA ALA A 36 -23.07 -6.83 22.84
C ALA A 36 -22.30 -5.94 23.84
N PHE A 37 -20.99 -5.75 23.65
CA PHE A 37 -20.16 -4.91 24.52
C PHE A 37 -20.28 -3.43 24.16
N VAL A 38 -20.44 -3.13 22.86
CA VAL A 38 -20.57 -1.77 22.35
C VAL A 38 -21.96 -1.20 22.59
N ALA A 39 -23.02 -2.00 22.44
CA ALA A 39 -24.40 -1.58 22.73
C ALA A 39 -24.59 -1.19 24.20
N VAL A 40 -23.85 -1.82 25.12
CA VAL A 40 -23.91 -1.53 26.56
C VAL A 40 -23.12 -0.27 26.95
N ASN A 41 -21.96 -0.03 26.35
CA ASN A 41 -21.09 1.10 26.71
C ASN A 41 -21.31 2.35 25.84
N LEU A 42 -21.84 2.20 24.62
CA LEU A 42 -21.99 3.23 23.60
C LEU A 42 -23.36 3.10 22.91
N PRO A 43 -24.48 3.39 23.62
CA PRO A 43 -25.84 3.28 23.08
C PRO A 43 -26.11 4.24 21.90
N SER A 44 -25.27 5.27 21.70
CA SER A 44 -25.36 6.21 20.58
C SER A 44 -24.83 5.67 19.25
N ILE A 45 -24.10 4.55 19.25
CA ILE A 45 -23.58 3.96 18.01
C ILE A 45 -24.69 3.10 17.37
N ASN A 46 -25.35 3.68 16.37
CA ASN A 46 -26.35 2.95 15.58
C ASN A 46 -25.68 1.82 14.78
N LEU A 47 -26.01 0.59 15.13
CA LEU A 47 -25.49 -0.61 14.48
C LEU A 47 -25.74 -0.64 12.97
N GLY A 48 -26.87 -0.10 12.53
CA GLY A 48 -27.21 0.01 11.11
C GLY A 48 -26.24 0.93 10.36
N LEU A 49 -25.84 2.04 10.99
CA LEU A 49 -24.87 2.97 10.41
C LEU A 49 -23.48 2.33 10.29
N MET A 50 -23.00 1.63 11.34
CA MET A 50 -21.70 0.94 11.27
C MET A 50 -21.68 -0.18 10.23
N ARG A 51 -22.78 -0.91 10.08
CA ARG A 51 -22.92 -1.96 9.07
C ARG A 51 -22.92 -1.39 7.66
N TYR A 52 -23.64 -0.29 7.44
CA TYR A 52 -23.63 0.44 6.17
C TYR A 52 -22.23 0.98 5.84
N LEU A 53 -21.57 1.61 6.81
CA LEU A 53 -20.26 2.20 6.65
C LEU A 53 -19.20 1.13 6.35
N HIS A 54 -19.17 0.04 7.12
CA HIS A 54 -18.24 -1.08 6.89
C HIS A 54 -18.45 -1.72 5.52
N ASN A 55 -19.71 -1.98 5.13
CA ASN A 55 -20.01 -2.67 3.88
C ASN A 55 -19.71 -1.81 2.65
N ASN A 56 -19.90 -0.49 2.74
CA ASN A 56 -19.51 0.42 1.65
C ASN A 56 -18.02 0.71 1.62
N LEU A 57 -17.35 0.87 2.77
CA LEU A 57 -15.90 1.14 2.78
C LEU A 57 -15.07 -0.09 2.41
N SER A 58 -15.56 -1.31 2.67
CA SER A 58 -14.85 -2.56 2.34
C SER A 58 -14.38 -2.68 0.89
N PRO A 59 -15.25 -2.53 -0.13
CA PRO A 59 -14.82 -2.63 -1.53
C PRO A 59 -13.86 -1.50 -1.93
N TRP A 60 -14.08 -0.26 -1.47
CA TRP A 60 -13.17 0.86 -1.73
C TRP A 60 -11.79 0.63 -1.10
N PHE A 61 -11.77 0.11 0.12
CA PHE A 61 -10.55 -0.28 0.80
C PHE A 61 -9.80 -1.38 0.05
N ALA A 62 -10.48 -2.42 -0.43
CA ALA A 62 -9.87 -3.50 -1.19
C ALA A 62 -9.24 -3.01 -2.50
N ILE A 63 -9.92 -2.12 -3.23
CA ILE A 63 -9.38 -1.51 -4.47
C ILE A 63 -8.15 -0.66 -4.16
N ALA A 64 -8.22 0.18 -3.12
CA ALA A 64 -7.11 1.03 -2.71
C ALA A 64 -5.90 0.20 -2.26
N LEU A 65 -6.13 -0.85 -1.46
CA LEU A 65 -5.10 -1.77 -0.99
C LEU A 65 -4.44 -2.50 -2.15
N THR A 66 -5.23 -3.01 -3.10
CA THR A 66 -4.71 -3.69 -4.30
C THR A 66 -3.86 -2.74 -5.13
N THR A 67 -4.31 -1.49 -5.33
CA THR A 67 -3.56 -0.48 -6.08
C THR A 67 -2.24 -0.13 -5.41
N MET A 68 -2.24 0.05 -4.08
CA MET A 68 -1.01 0.27 -3.32
C MET A 68 -0.08 -0.93 -3.41
N MET A 69 -0.59 -2.15 -3.24
CA MET A 69 0.19 -3.37 -3.31
C MET A 69 0.86 -3.51 -4.68
N MET A 70 0.12 -3.26 -5.77
CA MET A 70 0.65 -3.23 -7.13
C MET A 70 1.75 -2.18 -7.31
N SER A 71 1.52 -0.94 -6.83
CA SER A 71 2.54 0.12 -6.92
C SER A 71 3.81 -0.19 -6.10
N GLY A 72 3.65 -0.84 -4.94
CA GLY A 72 4.77 -1.29 -4.11
C GLY A 72 5.55 -2.42 -4.78
N LEU A 73 4.85 -3.34 -5.45
CA LEU A 73 5.45 -4.42 -6.23
C LEU A 73 6.30 -3.85 -7.37
N ILE A 74 5.73 -2.93 -8.15
CA ILE A 74 6.45 -2.26 -9.26
C ILE A 74 7.71 -1.58 -8.73
N MET A 75 7.60 -0.87 -7.61
CA MET A 75 8.74 -0.19 -7.00
C MET A 75 9.81 -1.17 -6.46
N TYR A 76 9.41 -2.33 -5.96
CA TYR A 76 10.31 -3.38 -5.49
C TYR A 76 11.05 -4.08 -6.65
N PHE A 77 10.36 -4.35 -7.76
CA PHE A 77 10.96 -4.98 -8.95
C PHE A 77 11.82 -4.00 -9.79
N TYR A 78 11.55 -2.70 -9.73
CA TYR A 78 12.30 -1.68 -10.49
C TYR A 78 13.84 -1.73 -10.32
N PRO A 79 14.41 -1.81 -9.10
CA PRO A 79 15.86 -1.89 -8.92
C PRO A 79 16.48 -3.22 -9.42
N LEU A 80 15.72 -4.31 -9.45
CA LEU A 80 16.20 -5.62 -9.95
C LEU A 80 16.50 -5.58 -11.46
N VAL A 81 15.70 -4.83 -12.23
CA VAL A 81 15.90 -4.69 -13.68
C VAL A 81 17.03 -3.71 -14.00
N ARG A 82 17.17 -2.63 -13.21
CA ARG A 82 18.20 -1.60 -13.45
C ARG A 82 19.61 -2.03 -13.05
N ARG A 83 19.77 -2.97 -12.11
CA ARG A 83 21.08 -3.51 -11.71
C ARG A 83 21.76 -4.35 -12.81
N LYS A 84 20.98 -5.05 -13.66
CA LYS A 84 21.56 -5.82 -14.79
C LYS A 84 22.29 -4.91 -15.78
N LYS A 85 21.68 -3.80 -16.17
CA LYS A 85 22.30 -2.86 -17.13
C LYS A 85 23.63 -2.30 -16.68
N ILE A 86 23.83 -2.05 -15.38
CA ILE A 86 25.10 -1.49 -14.87
C ILE A 86 26.20 -2.55 -14.91
N GLN A 87 25.87 -3.82 -14.63
CA GLN A 87 26.82 -4.92 -14.70
C GLN A 87 27.27 -5.20 -16.13
N ASP A 88 26.33 -5.17 -17.09
CA ASP A 88 26.63 -5.41 -18.51
C ASP A 88 27.57 -4.33 -19.08
N THR A 89 27.36 -3.05 -18.71
CA THR A 89 28.24 -1.95 -19.16
C THR A 89 29.62 -1.98 -18.48
N THR A 90 29.71 -2.42 -17.22
CA THR A 90 31.01 -2.51 -16.53
C THR A 90 31.84 -3.68 -17.07
N ALA A 91 31.20 -4.80 -17.42
CA ALA A 91 31.87 -5.94 -18.04
C ALA A 91 32.38 -5.64 -19.46
N SER A 92 31.64 -4.88 -20.28
CA SER A 92 32.07 -4.51 -21.63
C SER A 92 33.23 -3.51 -21.67
N THR A 93 33.36 -2.66 -20.64
CA THR A 93 34.45 -1.66 -20.56
C THR A 93 35.76 -2.27 -20.08
N ILE A 94 35.71 -3.24 -19.17
CA ILE A 94 36.92 -3.96 -18.71
C ILE A 94 37.47 -4.82 -19.87
N SER A 95 36.61 -5.52 -20.61
CA SER A 95 37.04 -6.31 -21.78
C SER A 95 37.69 -5.50 -22.92
N ASN A 96 37.37 -4.21 -23.07
CA ASN A 96 37.98 -3.36 -24.11
C ASN A 96 39.34 -2.79 -23.70
N ASN A 97 39.65 -2.77 -22.41
CA ASN A 97 40.90 -2.20 -21.89
C ASN A 97 42.01 -3.25 -21.71
N ASP A 98 41.67 -4.53 -21.94
CA ASP A 98 42.58 -5.68 -21.88
C ASP A 98 43.02 -6.19 -23.27
N GLN A 99 42.61 -5.53 -24.36
CA GLN A 99 43.19 -5.76 -25.68
C GLN A 99 44.38 -4.80 -25.91
N PRO A 100 45.61 -5.33 -26.12
CA PRO A 100 46.83 -4.54 -26.31
C PRO A 100 46.90 -3.80 -27.64
#